data_AF-A0A953UR14-F1
#
_entry.id   AF-A0A953UR14-F1
#
_cell.length_a   1.000
_cell.length_b   1.000
_cell.length_c   1.000
_cell.angle_alpha   90.00
_cell.angle_beta   90.00
_cell.angle_gamma   90.00
#
_symmetry.space_group_name_H-M   'P 1'
#
loop_
_entity.id
_entity.type
_entity.pdbx_description
1 polymer ?
#
loop_
_entity_poly.entity_id
_entity_poly.type
_entity_poly.pdbx_seq_one_letter_code
_entity_poly.pdbx_strand_id
1 'polypeptide(L)'
;MARKSGPTISQEDLYPLADEPGREEAHDARLLDLDVEQEPPFLRVQKRVSVRRGSLPKKTVTRLTWAAVALGIVLVCGIAVAALYHYGERSWRFRVESSDDIDISGLQNVTRSQVMEVMGGDIGRNIFFVPLAQRKAQLEQIPWVESASVMRFIPNRLKVEVHERTPVAFARVGSRILLTDAGGTLMELPGRKKYSFPVVVGMNSGEPPSTRAARMRIYNDVVSQLDSGGARYSQELSEIDLSDPDDVKVTANNHAGEVLVHLGSSHYLERYKIYVTHVQEWQQQFDKLESVDLRYDRQIIVNPDLQGPMKQPPLSAEAARKAMAAGVKPAALITRISSAPRPSPTLTVKPVGTSVAKPTPSRPAASAKSVKAVHRKARVHPARAWSKARARAKPRTASAAKNSGVTTKPAPKSVAAVKPSAKPSPAIAKGETQ
;
A
#
# COMPACT_ATOMS: atom_id res chain seq x y z
N MET A 1 48.49 10.19 -33.37
CA MET A 1 49.53 11.23 -33.12
C MET A 1 49.90 11.10 -31.64
N ALA A 2 51.03 10.48 -31.30
CA ALA A 2 52.39 11.07 -31.21
C ALA A 2 52.56 11.84 -29.87
N ARG A 3 53.14 11.27 -28.78
CA ARG A 3 54.49 10.72 -28.47
C ARG A 3 55.59 11.79 -28.26
N LYS A 4 56.41 11.52 -27.21
CA LYS A 4 57.68 12.16 -26.74
C LYS A 4 57.52 13.17 -25.59
N SER A 5 58.44 13.31 -24.61
CA SER A 5 59.43 12.41 -23.97
C SER A 5 60.04 13.14 -22.72
N GLY A 6 60.65 12.43 -21.76
CA GLY A 6 61.33 13.03 -20.58
C GLY A 6 62.68 13.73 -20.91
N PRO A 7 63.46 14.19 -19.89
CA PRO A 7 64.15 13.24 -19.00
C PRO A 7 64.40 13.65 -17.51
N THR A 8 64.98 12.66 -16.82
CA THR A 8 65.63 12.49 -15.48
C THR A 8 66.72 13.55 -15.12
N ILE A 9 67.02 13.87 -13.83
CA ILE A 9 68.16 13.42 -12.96
C ILE A 9 68.08 14.25 -11.64
N SER A 10 68.01 13.67 -10.42
CA SER A 10 69.09 13.33 -9.43
C SER A 10 69.85 14.56 -8.86
N GLN A 11 70.45 14.63 -7.66
CA GLN A 11 70.50 13.84 -6.40
C GLN A 11 71.43 14.62 -5.41
N GLU A 12 71.32 14.39 -4.09
CA GLU A 12 72.29 14.78 -3.01
C GLU A 12 72.60 16.29 -2.76
N ASP A 13 72.61 16.73 -1.48
CA ASP A 13 73.83 16.98 -0.67
C ASP A 13 73.57 17.79 0.62
N LEU A 14 74.54 17.67 1.54
CA LEU A 14 74.57 17.94 2.98
C LEU A 14 74.29 19.38 3.49
N TYR A 15 73.98 19.44 4.80
CA TYR A 15 73.96 20.63 5.67
C TYR A 15 75.24 21.51 5.60
N PRO A 16 75.13 22.75 6.09
CA PRO A 16 76.10 23.20 7.10
C PRO A 16 75.49 23.78 8.38
N LEU A 17 76.30 23.75 9.44
CA LEU A 17 76.14 24.52 10.69
C LEU A 17 76.29 26.02 10.42
N ALA A 18 75.86 26.85 11.38
CA ALA A 18 76.25 28.24 11.49
C ALA A 18 77.15 28.43 12.73
N ASP A 19 78.37 28.95 12.50
CA ASP A 19 79.27 29.49 13.52
C ASP A 19 79.55 30.97 13.18
N GLU A 20 79.22 31.89 14.10
CA GLU A 20 80.03 33.02 14.62
C GLU A 20 80.82 33.96 13.64
N PRO A 21 81.56 35.02 14.08
CA PRO A 21 81.66 35.68 15.40
C PRO A 21 81.47 37.22 15.41
N GLY A 22 81.46 37.82 16.61
CA GLY A 22 81.67 39.26 16.83
C GLY A 22 82.17 39.62 18.24
N ARG A 23 83.48 39.95 18.37
CA ARG A 23 84.20 40.44 19.57
C ARG A 23 83.62 41.78 20.10
N GLU A 24 83.92 42.30 21.31
CA GLU A 24 85.16 42.23 22.13
C GLU A 24 84.92 42.61 23.62
N GLU A 25 85.67 41.95 24.52
CA GLU A 25 86.37 42.42 25.75
C GLU A 25 85.74 43.35 26.83
N ALA A 26 85.83 42.92 28.10
CA ALA A 26 86.68 43.54 29.15
C ALA A 26 86.65 42.74 30.48
N HIS A 27 87.73 42.79 31.27
CA HIS A 27 87.91 42.02 32.51
C HIS A 27 87.51 42.73 33.82
N ASP A 28 87.27 41.90 34.84
CA ASP A 28 87.93 41.92 36.17
C ASP A 28 87.11 42.24 37.46
N ALA A 29 87.59 41.66 38.57
CA ALA A 29 87.20 41.79 40.00
C ALA A 29 85.73 41.42 40.38
N ARG A 30 85.45 40.38 41.19
CA ARG A 30 85.81 40.05 42.61
C ARG A 30 84.88 40.68 43.68
N LEU A 31 84.70 39.91 44.76
CA LEU A 31 84.01 40.21 46.04
C LEU A 31 82.47 40.18 45.93
N LEU A 32 81.81 39.18 46.54
CA LEU A 32 81.45 39.09 47.97
C LEU A 32 80.51 40.22 48.41
N ASP A 33 79.23 39.88 48.61
CA ASP A 33 78.70 39.91 49.98
C ASP A 33 77.57 38.91 50.20
N LEU A 34 77.67 38.19 51.32
CA LEU A 34 76.68 37.24 51.83
C LEU A 34 76.22 37.78 53.18
N ASP A 35 75.25 38.69 53.19
CA ASP A 35 74.56 39.07 54.42
C ASP A 35 73.04 38.94 54.25
N VAL A 36 72.55 37.78 54.67
CA VAL A 36 71.13 37.52 54.94
C VAL A 36 70.94 37.71 56.45
N GLU A 37 70.83 38.96 56.90
CA GLU A 37 70.38 39.23 58.26
C GLU A 37 68.90 38.86 58.40
N GLN A 38 68.62 37.98 59.36
CA GLN A 38 67.27 37.56 59.72
C GLN A 38 66.66 38.53 60.73
N GLU A 39 65.81 39.45 60.28
CA GLU A 39 64.87 40.13 61.18
C GLU A 39 63.53 39.37 61.26
N PRO A 40 62.95 39.21 62.47
CA PRO A 40 61.79 38.35 62.68
C PRO A 40 60.45 38.96 62.21
N PRO A 41 59.39 38.14 62.09
CA PRO A 41 58.06 38.60 61.67
C PRO A 41 57.33 39.35 62.80
N PHE A 42 56.01 39.55 62.63
CA PHE A 42 55.07 40.04 63.66
C PHE A 42 55.38 41.39 64.33
N LEU A 43 55.03 42.49 63.63
CA LEU A 43 54.07 43.50 64.13
C LEU A 43 53.72 44.57 63.06
N ARG A 44 53.27 44.15 61.87
CA ARG A 44 52.67 45.08 60.89
C ARG A 44 51.16 45.17 61.09
N VAL A 45 50.70 46.32 61.58
CA VAL A 45 49.29 46.71 61.56
C VAL A 45 48.74 46.52 60.15
N GLN A 46 47.68 45.72 59.99
CA GLN A 46 47.01 45.56 58.70
C GLN A 46 46.36 46.89 58.27
N LYS A 47 47.11 47.70 57.53
CA LYS A 47 46.58 48.84 56.78
C LYS A 47 45.47 48.31 55.88
N ARG A 48 44.22 48.68 56.15
CA ARG A 48 43.05 48.22 55.38
C ARG A 48 43.25 48.60 53.92
N VAL A 49 43.63 47.62 53.11
CA VAL A 49 43.71 47.79 51.66
C VAL A 49 42.28 47.99 51.17
N SER A 50 41.96 49.20 50.74
CA SER A 50 40.70 49.46 50.05
C SER A 50 40.69 48.59 48.79
N VAL A 51 39.91 47.51 48.80
CA VAL A 51 39.69 46.69 47.61
C VAL A 51 39.01 47.58 46.60
N ARG A 52 39.81 48.15 45.70
CA ARG A 52 39.33 48.92 44.55
C ARG A 52 38.47 47.93 43.76
N ARG A 53 37.14 48.07 43.85
CA ARG A 53 36.21 47.30 43.01
C ARG A 53 36.48 47.71 41.57
N GLY A 54 37.40 47.00 40.93
CA GLY A 54 37.79 47.27 39.56
C GLY A 54 36.55 47.15 38.69
N SER A 55 36.16 48.24 38.04
CA SER A 55 35.17 48.18 36.98
C SER A 55 35.57 47.07 36.03
N LEU A 56 34.63 46.18 35.70
CA LEU A 56 34.87 45.09 34.75
C LEU A 56 35.57 45.65 33.50
N PRO A 57 36.61 44.97 32.97
CA PRO A 57 37.40 45.52 31.89
C PRO A 57 36.49 45.83 30.70
N LYS A 58 36.64 47.03 30.11
CA LYS A 58 35.70 47.59 29.11
C LYS A 58 35.35 46.59 28.00
N LYS A 59 36.32 45.80 27.53
CA LYS A 59 36.16 44.73 26.53
C LYS A 59 35.15 43.63 26.95
N THR A 60 35.10 43.27 28.24
CA THR A 60 34.15 42.28 28.78
C THR A 60 32.76 42.90 28.94
N VAL A 61 32.66 44.17 29.34
CA VAL A 61 31.38 44.89 29.39
C VAL A 61 30.76 44.98 27.99
N THR A 62 31.53 45.35 26.96
CA THR A 62 31.04 45.39 25.58
C THR A 62 30.60 44.01 25.06
N ARG A 63 31.34 42.94 25.39
CA ARG A 63 30.92 41.56 25.06
C ARG A 63 29.61 41.17 25.76
N LEU A 64 29.44 41.57 27.02
CA LEU A 64 28.21 41.33 27.79
C LEU A 64 27.01 42.11 27.23
N THR A 65 27.20 43.35 26.79
CA THR A 65 26.12 44.13 26.15
C THR A 65 25.72 43.54 24.80
N TRP A 66 26.67 43.11 23.95
CA TRP A 66 26.35 42.41 22.71
C TRP A 66 25.65 41.07 22.97
N ALA A 67 26.04 40.32 24.00
CA ALA A 67 25.36 39.09 24.39
C ALA A 67 23.93 39.36 24.89
N ALA A 68 23.70 40.42 25.66
CA ALA A 68 22.37 40.84 26.12
C ALA A 68 21.47 41.30 24.95
N VAL A 69 22.02 42.04 23.99
CA VAL A 69 21.31 42.43 22.75
C VAL A 69 20.96 41.20 21.91
N ALA A 70 21.90 40.27 21.72
CA ALA A 70 21.65 39.01 21.01
C ALA A 70 20.55 38.17 21.71
N LEU A 71 20.58 38.08 23.04
CA LEU A 71 19.54 37.42 23.83
C LEU A 71 18.18 38.10 23.68
N GLY A 72 18.14 39.44 23.68
CA GLY A 72 16.94 40.22 23.44
C GLY A 72 16.35 39.98 22.05
N ILE A 73 17.18 39.93 21.01
CA ILE A 73 16.77 39.59 19.64
C ILE A 73 16.19 38.16 19.60
N VAL A 74 16.87 37.18 20.20
CA VAL A 74 16.37 35.79 20.27
C VAL A 74 15.02 35.70 21.00
N LEU A 75 14.83 36.45 22.08
CA LEU A 75 13.56 36.54 22.80
C LEU A 75 12.45 37.12 21.93
N VAL A 76 12.70 38.24 21.26
CA VAL A 76 11.73 38.90 20.36
C VAL A 76 11.38 38.00 19.17
N CYS A 77 12.36 37.33 18.56
CA CYS A 77 12.11 36.33 17.51
C CYS A 77 11.28 35.15 18.04
N GLY A 78 11.57 34.66 19.25
CA GLY A 78 10.78 33.60 19.89
C GLY A 78 9.32 34.00 20.13
N ILE A 79 9.08 35.22 20.62
CA ILE A 79 7.74 35.79 20.81
C ILE A 79 7.03 35.95 19.46
N ALA A 80 7.71 36.45 18.43
CA ALA A 80 7.14 36.61 17.09
C ALA A 80 6.74 35.26 16.46
N VAL A 81 7.58 34.22 16.59
CA VAL A 81 7.27 32.86 16.15
C VAL A 81 6.09 32.28 16.93
N ALA A 82 6.03 32.45 18.26
CA ALA A 82 4.93 31.98 19.08
C ALA A 82 3.60 32.69 18.75
N ALA A 83 3.64 34.01 18.50
CA ALA A 83 2.48 34.79 18.08
C ALA A 83 1.97 34.36 16.69
N LEU A 84 2.87 34.16 15.73
CA LEU A 84 2.52 33.67 14.39
C LEU A 84 1.94 32.24 14.43
N TYR A 85 2.52 31.36 15.26
CA TYR A 85 1.98 30.01 15.48
C TYR A 85 0.57 30.06 16.05
N HIS A 86 0.36 30.79 17.15
CA HIS A 86 -0.97 30.94 17.75
C HIS A 86 -1.99 31.64 16.84
N TYR A 87 -1.57 32.57 15.98
CA TYR A 87 -2.42 33.13 14.94
C TYR A 87 -2.80 32.04 13.92
N GLY A 88 -1.84 31.25 13.46
CA GLY A 88 -2.08 30.10 12.58
C GLY A 88 -3.03 29.05 13.17
N GLU A 89 -2.92 28.75 14.47
CA GLU A 89 -3.77 27.79 15.18
C GLU A 89 -5.20 28.29 15.44
N ARG A 90 -5.33 29.51 15.97
CA ARG A 90 -6.58 30.03 16.54
C ARG A 90 -7.39 30.88 15.59
N SER A 91 -6.79 31.42 14.52
CA SER A 91 -7.52 32.22 13.55
C SER A 91 -8.58 31.37 12.84
N TRP A 92 -9.81 31.87 12.84
CA TRP A 92 -10.94 31.32 12.10
C TRP A 92 -10.62 31.14 10.62
N ARG A 93 -9.78 32.03 10.06
CA ARG A 93 -9.43 32.09 8.64
C ARG A 93 -8.69 30.86 8.10
N PHE A 94 -8.16 29.98 8.96
CA PHE A 94 -7.54 28.71 8.56
C PHE A 94 -8.43 27.48 8.82
N ARG A 95 -9.71 27.67 9.18
CA ARG A 95 -10.67 26.59 9.38
C ARG A 95 -11.42 26.30 8.10
N VAL A 96 -11.61 25.01 7.80
CA VAL A 96 -12.54 24.54 6.77
C VAL A 96 -13.95 24.76 7.32
N GLU A 97 -14.70 25.76 6.85
CA GLU A 97 -15.97 26.15 7.47
C GLU A 97 -17.17 25.37 6.91
N SER A 98 -17.18 25.14 5.60
CA SER A 98 -18.28 24.47 4.89
C SER A 98 -17.78 23.28 4.05
N SER A 99 -18.72 22.48 3.54
CA SER A 99 -18.44 21.51 2.47
C SER A 99 -17.96 22.18 1.17
N ASP A 100 -18.17 23.49 1.02
CA ASP A 100 -17.80 24.27 -0.17
C ASP A 100 -16.31 24.66 -0.18
N ASP A 101 -15.64 24.54 0.98
CA ASP A 101 -14.17 24.62 1.07
C ASP A 101 -13.50 23.30 0.65
N ILE A 102 -14.28 22.25 0.34
CA ILE A 102 -13.78 20.94 -0.11
C ILE A 102 -14.11 20.74 -1.60
N ASP A 103 -13.15 21.14 -2.43
CA ASP A 103 -13.18 21.02 -3.88
C ASP A 103 -12.88 19.57 -4.30
N ILE A 104 -13.89 18.83 -4.79
CA ILE A 104 -13.78 17.41 -5.16
C ILE A 104 -13.83 17.25 -6.69
N SER A 105 -12.84 16.57 -7.27
CA SER A 105 -12.75 16.31 -8.72
C SER A 105 -12.46 14.83 -9.04
N GLY A 106 -12.84 14.39 -10.25
CA GLY A 106 -12.58 13.03 -10.76
C GLY A 106 -13.72 12.02 -10.57
N LEU A 107 -14.86 12.45 -10.02
CA LEU A 107 -16.04 11.60 -9.81
C LEU A 107 -16.74 11.23 -11.12
N GLN A 108 -16.97 9.93 -11.34
CA GLN A 108 -17.83 9.39 -12.41
C GLN A 108 -18.84 8.36 -11.89
N ASN A 109 -18.41 7.46 -11.00
CA ASN A 109 -19.22 6.42 -10.38
C ASN A 109 -19.27 6.62 -8.84
N VAL A 110 -18.22 7.15 -8.23
CA VAL A 110 -18.18 7.55 -6.81
C VAL A 110 -19.04 8.79 -6.60
N THR A 111 -19.88 8.76 -5.57
CA THR A 111 -20.74 9.90 -5.22
C THR A 111 -20.01 10.93 -4.36
N ARG A 112 -20.36 12.22 -4.49
CA ARG A 112 -19.82 13.28 -3.59
C ARG A 112 -20.08 12.94 -2.12
N SER A 113 -21.23 12.32 -1.81
CA SER A 113 -21.59 11.84 -0.48
C SER A 113 -20.59 10.85 0.11
N GLN A 114 -20.11 9.86 -0.66
CA GLN A 114 -19.11 8.89 -0.17
C GLN A 114 -17.76 9.54 0.14
N VAL A 115 -17.31 10.50 -0.69
CA VAL A 115 -16.10 11.28 -0.40
C VAL A 115 -16.30 12.17 0.84
N MET A 116 -17.47 12.78 0.98
CA MET A 116 -17.82 13.62 2.13
C MET A 116 -18.07 12.83 3.43
N GLU A 117 -18.40 11.55 3.36
CA GLU A 117 -18.45 10.66 4.53
C GLU A 117 -17.06 10.50 5.16
N VAL A 118 -16.02 10.40 4.33
CA VAL A 118 -14.62 10.41 4.79
C VAL A 118 -14.19 11.81 5.23
N MET A 119 -14.36 12.83 4.36
CA MET A 119 -13.79 14.17 4.56
C MET A 119 -14.57 15.06 5.53
N GLY A 120 -15.87 14.81 5.74
CA GLY A 120 -16.76 15.68 6.52
C GLY A 120 -16.36 15.86 7.98
N GLY A 121 -15.66 14.87 8.56
CA GLY A 121 -15.10 14.97 9.91
C GLY A 121 -13.91 15.94 10.06
N ASP A 122 -13.49 16.62 8.99
CA ASP A 122 -12.54 17.74 9.02
C ASP A 122 -13.22 19.12 8.93
N ILE A 123 -14.53 19.20 8.73
CA ILE A 123 -15.26 20.47 8.78
C ILE A 123 -15.20 21.03 10.21
N GLY A 124 -14.95 22.34 10.33
CA GLY A 124 -14.64 23.04 11.57
C GLY A 124 -13.19 22.87 12.06
N ARG A 125 -12.40 21.97 11.46
CA ARG A 125 -10.98 21.77 11.80
C ARG A 125 -10.12 22.82 11.10
N ASN A 126 -9.02 23.19 11.76
CA ASN A 126 -7.97 24.00 11.16
C ASN A 126 -7.18 23.16 10.14
N ILE A 127 -7.03 23.68 8.92
CA ILE A 127 -6.44 23.03 7.74
C ILE A 127 -5.06 22.40 8.00
N PHE A 128 -4.24 23.02 8.84
CA PHE A 128 -2.88 22.53 9.15
C PHE A 128 -2.90 21.21 9.92
N PHE A 129 -3.95 20.97 10.71
CA PHE A 129 -4.14 19.77 11.54
C PHE A 129 -4.96 18.67 10.87
N VAL A 130 -5.43 18.87 9.65
CA VAL A 130 -6.12 17.83 8.86
C VAL A 130 -5.12 16.73 8.48
N PRO A 131 -5.33 15.46 8.83
CA PRO A 131 -4.36 14.38 8.58
C PRO A 131 -4.45 13.86 7.14
N LEU A 132 -3.89 14.60 6.17
CA LEU A 132 -4.02 14.31 4.73
C LEU A 132 -3.70 12.85 4.34
N ALA A 133 -2.62 12.28 4.90
CA ALA A 133 -2.21 10.91 4.60
C ALA A 133 -3.25 9.87 5.09
N GLN A 134 -3.88 10.12 6.24
CA GLN A 134 -4.96 9.28 6.75
C GLN A 134 -6.22 9.45 5.88
N ARG A 135 -6.55 10.68 5.47
CA ARG A 135 -7.70 10.93 4.58
C ARG A 135 -7.53 10.30 3.21
N LYS A 136 -6.34 10.41 2.61
CA LYS A 136 -5.97 9.67 1.41
C LYS A 136 -6.21 8.16 1.58
N ALA A 137 -5.63 7.56 2.62
CA ALA A 137 -5.77 6.12 2.86
C ALA A 137 -7.22 5.68 3.16
N GLN A 138 -8.06 6.56 3.73
CA GLN A 138 -9.49 6.31 3.91
C GLN A 138 -10.28 6.43 2.61
N LEU A 139 -9.94 7.37 1.72
CA LEU A 139 -10.55 7.48 0.39
C LEU A 139 -10.19 6.28 -0.48
N GLU A 140 -8.95 5.79 -0.40
CA GLU A 140 -8.48 4.58 -1.12
C GLU A 140 -9.08 3.27 -0.59
N GLN A 141 -9.83 3.29 0.52
CA GLN A 141 -10.65 2.16 0.99
C GLN A 141 -12.02 2.08 0.31
N ILE A 142 -12.47 3.16 -0.34
CA ILE A 142 -13.71 3.14 -1.14
C ILE A 142 -13.43 2.26 -2.37
N PRO A 143 -14.17 1.15 -2.60
CA PRO A 143 -13.77 0.14 -3.59
C PRO A 143 -13.56 0.68 -5.01
N TRP A 144 -14.34 1.68 -5.41
CA TRP A 144 -14.24 2.33 -6.73
C TRP A 144 -13.03 3.27 -6.90
N VAL A 145 -12.33 3.62 -5.82
CA VAL A 145 -11.18 4.53 -5.86
C VAL A 145 -9.90 3.72 -6.10
N GLU A 146 -9.17 4.04 -7.16
CA GLU A 146 -7.87 3.45 -7.47
C GLU A 146 -6.77 4.15 -6.67
N SER A 147 -6.79 5.48 -6.71
CA SER A 147 -5.91 6.34 -5.92
C SER A 147 -6.60 7.67 -5.59
N ALA A 148 -6.18 8.30 -4.49
CA ALA A 148 -6.66 9.62 -4.10
C ALA A 148 -5.49 10.58 -3.82
N SER A 149 -5.69 11.85 -4.16
CA SER A 149 -4.81 12.96 -3.78
C SER A 149 -5.59 13.95 -2.93
N VAL A 150 -5.05 14.32 -1.78
CA VAL A 150 -5.64 15.30 -0.85
C VAL A 150 -4.63 16.39 -0.60
N MET A 151 -4.94 17.61 -1.05
CA MET A 151 -4.05 18.77 -1.04
C MET A 151 -4.67 19.91 -0.22
N ARG A 152 -3.82 20.73 0.42
CA ARG A 152 -4.23 21.95 1.12
C ARG A 152 -4.04 23.16 0.24
N PHE A 153 -5.10 23.95 0.05
CA PHE A 153 -5.07 25.27 -0.54
C PHE A 153 -5.30 26.32 0.57
N ILE A 154 -4.22 26.90 1.04
CA ILE A 154 -4.21 27.94 2.08
C ILE A 154 -4.98 29.17 1.54
N PRO A 155 -5.87 29.80 2.33
CA PRO A 155 -5.97 29.68 3.78
C PRO A 155 -6.87 28.55 4.30
N ASN A 156 -7.96 28.16 3.62
CA ASN A 156 -9.00 27.33 4.24
C ASN A 156 -9.54 26.17 3.38
N ARG A 157 -9.01 25.93 2.17
CA ARG A 157 -9.57 24.95 1.23
C ARG A 157 -8.81 23.62 1.19
N LEU A 158 -9.54 22.54 0.96
CA LEU A 158 -9.00 21.21 0.66
C LEU A 158 -9.38 20.83 -0.77
N LYS A 159 -8.40 20.46 -1.59
CA LYS A 159 -8.64 19.88 -2.91
C LYS A 159 -8.48 18.37 -2.84
N VAL A 160 -9.51 17.65 -3.23
CA VAL A 160 -9.57 16.18 -3.28
C VAL A 160 -9.71 15.75 -4.74
N GLU A 161 -8.71 15.03 -5.24
CA GLU A 161 -8.71 14.48 -6.59
C GLU A 161 -8.76 12.95 -6.51
N VAL A 162 -9.78 12.37 -7.12
CA VAL A 162 -10.08 10.93 -7.09
C VAL A 162 -9.79 10.35 -8.47
N HIS A 163 -8.97 9.30 -8.55
CA HIS A 163 -8.88 8.45 -9.73
C HIS A 163 -9.73 7.20 -9.50
N GLU A 164 -10.72 6.97 -10.35
CA GLU A 164 -11.59 5.80 -10.25
C GLU A 164 -11.02 4.60 -11.00
N ARG A 165 -11.23 3.40 -10.45
CA ARG A 165 -10.82 2.13 -11.06
C ARG A 165 -11.58 1.87 -12.35
N THR A 166 -10.88 1.30 -13.32
CA THR A 166 -11.49 0.76 -14.55
C THR A 166 -11.87 -0.71 -14.33
N PRO A 167 -13.17 -1.08 -14.39
CA PRO A 167 -13.58 -2.48 -14.33
C PRO A 167 -13.21 -3.21 -15.64
N VAL A 168 -12.80 -4.47 -15.52
CA VAL A 168 -12.37 -5.31 -16.66
C VAL A 168 -13.12 -6.64 -16.78
N ALA A 169 -13.78 -7.07 -15.70
CA ALA A 169 -14.57 -8.29 -15.65
C ALA A 169 -15.74 -8.15 -14.67
N PHE A 170 -16.73 -9.02 -14.81
CA PHE A 170 -17.64 -9.32 -13.69
C PHE A 170 -16.98 -10.36 -12.77
N ALA A 171 -17.32 -10.35 -11.49
CA ALA A 171 -16.85 -11.30 -10.50
C ALA A 171 -18.05 -11.95 -9.81
N ARG A 172 -18.19 -13.27 -9.93
CA ARG A 172 -19.25 -14.04 -9.27
C ARG A 172 -18.79 -14.47 -7.88
N VAL A 173 -19.33 -13.82 -6.86
CA VAL A 173 -18.98 -14.07 -5.46
C VAL A 173 -20.21 -14.58 -4.72
N GLY A 174 -20.29 -15.91 -4.57
CA GLY A 174 -21.47 -16.59 -4.05
C GLY A 174 -22.69 -16.35 -4.94
N SER A 175 -23.73 -15.71 -4.40
CA SER A 175 -24.95 -15.35 -5.14
C SER A 175 -24.95 -13.93 -5.71
N ARG A 176 -23.84 -13.17 -5.58
CA ARG A 176 -23.73 -11.78 -6.06
C ARG A 176 -22.82 -11.70 -7.29
N ILE A 177 -23.18 -10.83 -8.22
CA ILE A 177 -22.32 -10.40 -9.31
C ILE A 177 -21.80 -9.00 -8.94
N LEU A 178 -20.48 -8.87 -8.91
CA LEU A 178 -19.74 -7.63 -8.68
C LEU A 178 -18.94 -7.28 -9.94
N LEU A 179 -18.37 -6.08 -10.00
CA LEU A 179 -17.31 -5.77 -10.96
C LEU A 179 -15.96 -6.07 -10.31
N THR A 180 -14.94 -6.36 -11.12
CA THR A 180 -13.54 -6.37 -10.68
C THR A 180 -12.66 -5.53 -11.60
N ASP A 181 -11.65 -4.88 -11.01
CA ASP A 181 -10.54 -4.27 -11.75
C ASP A 181 -9.47 -5.32 -12.10
N ALA A 182 -8.46 -4.91 -12.86
CA ALA A 182 -7.31 -5.73 -13.21
C ALA A 182 -6.44 -6.15 -11.99
N GLY A 183 -6.67 -5.57 -10.82
CA GLY A 183 -6.01 -5.88 -9.55
C GLY A 183 -6.79 -6.82 -8.63
N GLY A 184 -8.01 -7.25 -8.99
CA GLY A 184 -8.85 -8.11 -8.16
C GLY A 184 -9.68 -7.39 -7.10
N THR A 185 -9.83 -6.07 -7.19
CA THR A 185 -10.66 -5.25 -6.29
C THR A 185 -12.13 -5.38 -6.68
N LEU A 186 -12.94 -5.93 -5.78
CA LEU A 186 -14.38 -6.13 -5.99
C LEU A 186 -15.15 -4.82 -5.76
N MET A 187 -15.98 -4.45 -6.72
CA MET A 187 -16.75 -3.20 -6.75
C MET A 187 -18.23 -3.47 -6.99
N GLU A 188 -19.12 -2.66 -6.40
CA GLU A 188 -20.57 -2.77 -6.64
C GLU A 188 -20.94 -2.20 -8.02
N LEU A 189 -21.93 -2.83 -8.68
CA LEU A 189 -22.39 -2.43 -10.01
C LEU A 189 -23.14 -1.07 -9.93
N PRO A 190 -22.74 -0.03 -10.69
CA PRO A 190 -23.34 1.29 -10.58
C PRO A 190 -24.60 1.33 -11.45
N GLY A 191 -25.75 1.62 -10.86
CA GLY A 191 -27.09 1.47 -11.48
C GLY A 191 -27.41 2.34 -12.72
N ARG A 192 -26.43 3.03 -13.31
CA ARG A 192 -26.59 3.89 -14.50
C ARG A 192 -25.78 3.45 -15.73
N LYS A 193 -24.75 2.62 -15.59
CA LYS A 193 -23.89 2.19 -16.71
C LYS A 193 -24.13 0.72 -17.04
N LYS A 194 -24.21 0.41 -18.34
CA LYS A 194 -24.20 -0.97 -18.85
C LYS A 194 -22.76 -1.38 -19.11
N TYR A 195 -22.43 -2.62 -18.78
CA TYR A 195 -21.11 -3.22 -19.00
C TYR A 195 -21.28 -4.56 -19.71
N SER A 196 -20.31 -4.90 -20.56
CA SER A 196 -20.25 -6.17 -21.28
C SER A 196 -18.84 -6.72 -21.12
N PHE A 197 -18.70 -7.67 -20.20
CA PHE A 197 -17.45 -8.32 -19.84
C PHE A 197 -17.71 -9.81 -19.56
N PRO A 198 -16.71 -10.69 -19.67
CA PRO A 198 -16.84 -12.06 -19.17
C PRO A 198 -17.01 -12.08 -17.64
N VAL A 199 -17.59 -13.16 -17.13
CA VAL A 199 -17.75 -13.44 -15.71
C VAL A 199 -16.57 -14.25 -15.19
N VAL A 200 -15.89 -13.77 -14.16
CA VAL A 200 -14.82 -14.51 -13.47
C VAL A 200 -15.40 -15.29 -12.29
N VAL A 201 -15.08 -16.58 -12.24
CA VAL A 201 -15.43 -17.52 -11.16
C VAL A 201 -14.18 -17.98 -10.43
N GLY A 202 -14.34 -18.50 -9.21
CA GLY A 202 -13.24 -18.95 -8.36
C GLY A 202 -12.65 -17.89 -7.43
N MET A 203 -13.29 -16.71 -7.34
CA MET A 203 -12.91 -15.65 -6.40
C MET A 203 -13.89 -15.54 -5.23
N ASN A 204 -13.38 -15.29 -4.02
CA ASN A 204 -14.20 -15.04 -2.84
C ASN A 204 -13.90 -13.66 -2.21
N SER A 205 -14.92 -12.98 -1.71
CA SER A 205 -14.81 -11.72 -0.95
C SER A 205 -13.91 -11.83 0.29
N GLY A 206 -13.88 -13.00 0.95
CA GLY A 206 -13.04 -13.25 2.11
C GLY A 206 -11.56 -13.51 1.80
N GLU A 207 -11.17 -13.62 0.52
CA GLU A 207 -9.78 -13.86 0.14
C GLU A 207 -8.92 -12.59 0.29
N PRO A 208 -7.65 -12.73 0.74
CA PRO A 208 -6.68 -11.65 0.74
C PRO A 208 -6.59 -10.95 -0.64
N PRO A 209 -6.43 -9.63 -0.69
CA PRO A 209 -6.27 -8.90 -1.95
C PRO A 209 -5.14 -9.45 -2.83
N SER A 210 -4.06 -9.96 -2.23
CA SER A 210 -2.94 -10.60 -2.94
C SER A 210 -3.34 -11.85 -3.71
N THR A 211 -4.27 -12.66 -3.19
CA THR A 211 -4.75 -13.88 -3.84
C THR A 211 -5.65 -13.54 -5.03
N ARG A 212 -6.58 -12.59 -4.86
CA ARG A 212 -7.42 -12.08 -5.94
C ARG A 212 -6.58 -11.40 -7.05
N ALA A 213 -5.56 -10.63 -6.67
CA ALA A 213 -4.61 -10.04 -7.61
C ALA A 213 -3.81 -11.10 -8.39
N ALA A 214 -3.46 -12.23 -7.76
CA ALA A 214 -2.81 -13.34 -8.46
C ALA A 214 -3.74 -14.00 -9.49
N ARG A 215 -5.00 -14.29 -9.14
CA ARG A 215 -6.01 -14.80 -10.09
C ARG A 215 -6.25 -13.80 -11.24
N MET A 216 -6.39 -12.51 -10.95
CA MET A 216 -6.58 -11.50 -11.99
C MET A 216 -5.36 -11.30 -12.89
N ARG A 217 -4.12 -11.63 -12.45
CA ARG A 217 -2.98 -11.70 -13.38
C ARG A 217 -3.13 -12.80 -14.41
N ILE A 218 -3.64 -13.97 -14.01
CA ILE A 218 -3.95 -15.08 -14.93
C ILE A 218 -5.05 -14.65 -15.90
N TYR A 219 -6.14 -14.03 -15.41
CA TYR A 219 -7.18 -13.42 -16.27
C TYR A 219 -6.60 -12.47 -17.31
N ASN A 220 -5.78 -11.50 -16.88
CA ASN A 220 -5.19 -10.51 -17.77
C ASN A 220 -4.27 -11.16 -18.82
N ASP A 221 -3.50 -12.19 -18.43
CA ASP A 221 -2.65 -12.96 -19.34
C ASP A 221 -3.50 -13.71 -20.39
N VAL A 222 -4.51 -14.46 -19.96
CA VAL A 222 -5.48 -15.18 -20.83
C VAL A 222 -6.11 -14.22 -21.84
N VAL A 223 -6.72 -13.12 -21.38
CA VAL A 223 -7.34 -12.11 -22.25
C VAL A 223 -6.33 -11.51 -23.22
N SER A 224 -5.12 -11.16 -22.74
CA SER A 224 -4.08 -10.59 -23.60
C SER A 224 -3.60 -11.55 -24.68
N GLN A 225 -3.46 -12.85 -24.37
CA GLN A 225 -3.06 -13.87 -25.34
C GLN A 225 -4.17 -14.10 -26.36
N LEU A 226 -5.43 -14.24 -25.93
CA LEU A 226 -6.58 -14.44 -26.82
C LEU A 226 -6.76 -13.27 -27.81
N ASP A 227 -6.50 -12.04 -27.36
CA ASP A 227 -6.62 -10.83 -28.20
C ASP A 227 -5.38 -10.56 -29.06
N SER A 228 -4.20 -11.07 -28.68
CA SER A 228 -2.95 -10.91 -29.45
C SER A 228 -3.02 -11.45 -30.88
N GLY A 229 -3.93 -12.41 -31.14
CA GLY A 229 -4.19 -12.93 -32.48
C GLY A 229 -5.01 -12.02 -33.40
N GLY A 230 -5.41 -10.82 -32.96
CA GLY A 230 -6.22 -9.86 -33.74
C GLY A 230 -7.71 -10.20 -33.83
N ALA A 231 -8.09 -11.46 -33.71
CA ALA A 231 -9.47 -11.94 -33.73
C ALA A 231 -10.30 -11.54 -32.50
N ARG A 232 -9.67 -11.12 -31.39
CA ARG A 232 -10.31 -10.71 -30.14
C ARG A 232 -11.24 -11.75 -29.50
N TYR A 233 -10.75 -13.00 -29.44
CA TYR A 233 -11.50 -14.12 -28.89
C TYR A 233 -11.99 -13.91 -27.45
N SER A 234 -11.40 -12.99 -26.67
CA SER A 234 -11.89 -12.66 -25.32
C SER A 234 -13.33 -12.13 -25.29
N GLN A 235 -13.83 -11.57 -26.40
CA GLN A 235 -15.17 -10.97 -26.51
C GLN A 235 -16.29 -12.00 -26.67
N GLU A 236 -15.96 -13.23 -27.07
CA GLU A 236 -16.89 -14.36 -27.25
C GLU A 236 -17.03 -15.19 -25.95
N LEU A 237 -16.19 -14.92 -24.96
CA LEU A 237 -16.16 -15.63 -23.69
C LEU A 237 -17.25 -15.10 -22.75
N SER A 238 -18.02 -16.02 -22.18
CA SER A 238 -19.07 -15.69 -21.21
C SER A 238 -18.62 -15.86 -19.77
N GLU A 239 -17.87 -16.92 -19.47
CA GLU A 239 -17.34 -17.19 -18.12
C GLU A 239 -15.88 -17.67 -18.20
N ILE A 240 -15.08 -17.34 -17.19
CA ILE A 240 -13.69 -17.79 -17.02
C ILE A 240 -13.55 -18.26 -15.57
N ASP A 241 -13.41 -19.57 -15.36
CA ASP A 241 -13.15 -20.17 -14.06
C ASP A 241 -11.65 -20.13 -13.76
N LEU A 242 -11.30 -19.38 -12.71
CA LEU A 242 -9.95 -19.24 -12.17
C LEU A 242 -9.82 -19.87 -10.79
N SER A 243 -10.72 -20.80 -10.43
CA SER A 243 -10.70 -21.51 -9.15
C SER A 243 -9.38 -22.26 -8.95
N ASP A 244 -8.89 -22.90 -10.01
CA ASP A 244 -7.63 -23.64 -10.07
C ASP A 244 -6.59 -22.85 -10.90
N PRO A 245 -5.42 -22.47 -10.34
CA PRO A 245 -4.35 -21.84 -11.09
C PRO A 245 -3.73 -22.73 -12.18
N ASP A 246 -3.82 -24.06 -12.04
CA ASP A 246 -3.23 -25.02 -12.99
C ASP A 246 -4.21 -25.41 -14.11
N ASP A 247 -5.51 -25.11 -13.96
CA ASP A 247 -6.56 -25.37 -14.94
C ASP A 247 -7.53 -24.18 -15.09
N VAL A 248 -7.13 -23.23 -15.96
CA VAL A 248 -8.03 -22.17 -16.45
C VAL A 248 -9.07 -22.80 -17.36
N LYS A 249 -10.34 -22.65 -16.99
CA LYS A 249 -11.48 -23.10 -17.81
C LYS A 249 -12.21 -21.89 -18.36
N VAL A 250 -12.61 -21.98 -19.60
CA VAL A 250 -13.23 -20.89 -20.35
C VAL A 250 -14.52 -21.38 -20.97
N THR A 251 -15.60 -20.66 -20.70
CA THR A 251 -16.92 -20.92 -21.27
C THR A 251 -17.11 -20.05 -22.50
N ALA A 252 -17.05 -20.68 -23.68
CA ALA A 252 -17.38 -20.05 -24.95
C ALA A 252 -18.89 -20.18 -25.22
N ASN A 253 -19.51 -19.08 -25.67
CA ASN A 253 -20.93 -19.06 -26.03
C ASN A 253 -21.09 -19.09 -27.55
N ASN A 254 -21.30 -20.29 -28.09
CA ASN A 254 -21.51 -20.50 -29.51
C ASN A 254 -23.01 -20.60 -29.83
N HIS A 255 -23.37 -20.38 -31.10
CA HIS A 255 -24.77 -20.47 -31.57
C HIS A 255 -25.46 -21.81 -31.27
N ALA A 256 -24.70 -22.90 -31.11
CA ALA A 256 -25.20 -24.24 -30.78
C ALA A 256 -25.29 -24.52 -29.27
N GLY A 257 -24.73 -23.67 -28.41
CA GLY A 257 -24.74 -23.84 -26.96
C GLY A 257 -23.48 -23.34 -26.24
N GLU A 258 -23.57 -23.38 -24.92
CA GLU A 258 -22.49 -23.12 -23.98
C GLU A 258 -21.54 -24.34 -23.93
N VAL A 259 -20.24 -24.12 -24.15
CA VAL A 259 -19.22 -25.19 -24.09
C VAL A 259 -18.11 -24.80 -23.14
N LEU A 260 -17.79 -25.68 -22.19
CA LEU A 260 -16.69 -25.51 -21.25
C LEU A 260 -15.37 -26.01 -21.86
N VAL A 261 -14.38 -25.13 -22.01
CA VAL A 261 -13.06 -25.44 -22.58
C VAL A 261 -11.99 -25.39 -21.48
N HIS A 262 -11.34 -26.50 -21.17
CA HIS A 262 -10.18 -26.51 -20.27
C HIS A 262 -8.93 -26.15 -21.05
N LEU A 263 -8.34 -24.99 -20.75
CA LEU A 263 -7.11 -24.50 -21.38
C LEU A 263 -5.85 -24.86 -20.58
N GLY A 264 -5.97 -25.27 -19.31
CA GLY A 264 -4.81 -25.53 -18.45
C GLY A 264 -4.14 -24.26 -17.95
N SER A 265 -2.81 -24.28 -17.80
CA SER A 265 -2.01 -23.21 -17.19
C SER A 265 -1.12 -22.42 -18.15
N SER A 266 -1.14 -22.73 -19.45
CA SER A 266 -0.26 -22.09 -20.44
C SER A 266 -0.77 -22.24 -21.87
N HIS A 267 -0.18 -21.49 -22.82
CA HIS A 267 -0.46 -21.56 -24.25
C HIS A 267 -1.95 -21.33 -24.60
N TYR A 268 -2.61 -20.43 -23.87
CA TYR A 268 -4.07 -20.22 -23.92
C TYR A 268 -4.58 -19.94 -25.34
N LEU A 269 -3.88 -19.09 -26.11
CA LEU A 269 -4.25 -18.76 -27.49
C LEU A 269 -4.15 -19.98 -28.43
N GLU A 270 -3.12 -20.80 -28.29
CA GLU A 270 -2.89 -21.94 -29.18
C GLU A 270 -3.94 -23.03 -28.93
N ARG A 271 -4.20 -23.31 -27.65
CA ARG A 271 -5.25 -24.24 -27.22
C ARG A 271 -6.63 -23.73 -27.65
N TYR A 272 -6.95 -22.44 -27.43
CA TYR A 272 -8.22 -21.87 -27.88
C TYR A 272 -8.38 -21.88 -29.41
N LYS A 273 -7.31 -21.69 -30.19
CA LYS A 273 -7.35 -21.86 -31.66
C LYS A 273 -7.67 -23.30 -32.08
N ILE A 274 -7.17 -24.31 -31.37
CA ILE A 274 -7.53 -25.72 -31.63
C ILE A 274 -9.03 -25.92 -31.44
N TYR A 275 -9.61 -25.37 -30.35
CA TYR A 275 -11.06 -25.37 -30.14
C TYR A 275 -11.81 -24.70 -31.30
N VAL A 276 -11.52 -23.44 -31.62
CA VAL A 276 -12.22 -22.67 -32.67
C VAL A 276 -12.13 -23.37 -34.04
N THR A 277 -11.01 -24.03 -34.34
CA THR A 277 -10.81 -24.72 -35.64
C THR A 277 -11.67 -25.98 -35.77
N HIS A 278 -11.87 -26.75 -34.69
CA HIS A 278 -12.51 -28.07 -34.75
C HIS A 278 -13.93 -28.12 -34.16
N VAL A 279 -14.38 -27.07 -33.45
CA VAL A 279 -15.69 -27.05 -32.78
C VAL A 279 -16.86 -27.32 -33.74
N GLN A 280 -16.77 -26.88 -34.99
CA GLN A 280 -17.79 -27.14 -36.02
C GLN A 280 -17.87 -28.63 -36.41
N GLU A 281 -16.73 -29.35 -36.43
CA GLU A 281 -16.71 -30.79 -36.69
C GLU A 281 -17.29 -31.57 -35.51
N TRP A 282 -16.89 -31.22 -34.28
CA TRP A 282 -17.41 -31.86 -33.07
C TRP A 282 -18.91 -31.63 -32.89
N GLN A 283 -19.43 -30.45 -33.26
CA GLN A 283 -20.88 -30.17 -33.26
C GLN A 283 -21.67 -30.92 -34.35
N GLN A 284 -21.01 -31.41 -35.41
CA GLN A 284 -21.64 -32.29 -36.40
C GLN A 284 -21.58 -33.77 -35.98
N GLN A 285 -20.56 -34.15 -35.20
CA GLN A 285 -20.39 -35.50 -34.67
C GLN A 285 -21.23 -35.75 -33.40
N PHE A 286 -21.53 -34.70 -32.63
CA PHE A 286 -22.24 -34.78 -31.35
C PHE A 286 -23.33 -33.71 -31.25
N ASP A 287 -24.60 -34.14 -31.08
CA ASP A 287 -25.78 -33.26 -31.00
C ASP A 287 -25.66 -32.15 -29.94
N LYS A 288 -24.92 -32.41 -28.85
CA LYS A 288 -24.58 -31.42 -27.83
C LYS A 288 -23.20 -31.69 -27.25
N LEU A 289 -22.37 -30.66 -27.25
CA LEU A 289 -21.02 -30.67 -26.69
C LEU A 289 -21.04 -30.00 -25.31
N GLU A 290 -20.63 -30.71 -24.25
CA GLU A 290 -20.62 -30.17 -22.88
C GLU A 290 -19.26 -29.56 -22.54
N SER A 291 -18.18 -30.33 -22.69
CA SER A 291 -16.82 -29.85 -22.40
C SER A 291 -15.77 -30.38 -23.36
N VAL A 292 -14.74 -29.56 -23.64
CA VAL A 292 -13.52 -29.96 -24.35
C VAL A 292 -12.32 -29.73 -23.44
N ASP A 293 -11.51 -30.76 -23.23
CA ASP A 293 -10.27 -30.65 -22.47
C ASP A 293 -9.07 -30.64 -23.42
N LEU A 294 -8.34 -29.51 -23.39
CA LEU A 294 -7.16 -29.20 -24.21
C LEU A 294 -5.90 -29.03 -23.36
N ARG A 295 -5.89 -29.54 -22.12
CA ARG A 295 -4.74 -29.45 -21.21
C ARG A 295 -3.53 -30.26 -21.68
N TYR A 296 -3.75 -31.23 -22.57
CA TYR A 296 -2.77 -32.20 -23.04
C TYR A 296 -2.36 -31.92 -24.50
N ASP A 297 -1.10 -31.58 -24.76
CA ASP A 297 -0.64 -31.08 -26.07
C ASP A 297 -0.77 -32.06 -27.25
N ARG A 298 -1.07 -33.34 -26.98
CA ARG A 298 -1.21 -34.41 -27.99
C ARG A 298 -2.55 -35.16 -27.91
N GLN A 299 -3.48 -34.72 -27.05
CA GLN A 299 -4.74 -35.41 -26.82
C GLN A 299 -5.84 -34.38 -26.59
N ILE A 300 -6.87 -34.42 -27.42
CA ILE A 300 -8.09 -33.63 -27.25
C ILE A 300 -9.15 -34.57 -26.68
N ILE A 301 -9.65 -34.27 -25.48
CA ILE A 301 -10.71 -35.06 -24.85
C ILE A 301 -12.02 -34.30 -25.02
N VAL A 302 -12.93 -34.84 -25.81
CA VAL A 302 -14.25 -34.26 -26.09
C VAL A 302 -15.28 -35.02 -25.26
N ASN A 303 -15.97 -34.32 -24.36
CA ASN A 303 -17.11 -34.87 -23.62
C ASN A 303 -18.40 -34.32 -24.24
N PRO A 304 -19.08 -35.09 -25.11
CA PRO A 304 -20.44 -34.77 -25.51
C PRO A 304 -21.40 -34.98 -24.33
N ASP A 305 -22.51 -34.25 -24.33
CA ASP A 305 -23.58 -34.46 -23.35
C ASP A 305 -24.31 -35.78 -23.65
N LEU A 306 -23.80 -36.86 -23.06
CA LEU A 306 -24.44 -38.19 -23.08
C LEU A 306 -25.70 -38.25 -22.20
N GLN A 307 -26.12 -37.14 -21.60
CA GLN A 307 -27.28 -36.99 -20.70
C GLN A 307 -28.20 -35.82 -21.09
N GLY A 308 -28.62 -35.81 -22.36
CA GLY A 308 -30.03 -35.48 -22.63
C GLY A 308 -30.90 -36.23 -21.61
N PRO A 309 -31.84 -35.56 -20.91
CA PRO A 309 -32.26 -35.94 -19.57
C PRO A 309 -32.67 -37.40 -19.55
N MET A 310 -31.95 -38.23 -18.77
CA MET A 310 -32.28 -39.65 -18.65
C MET A 310 -33.74 -39.77 -18.24
N LYS A 311 -34.59 -40.09 -19.22
CA LYS A 311 -35.92 -40.64 -18.99
C LYS A 311 -35.64 -41.94 -18.26
N GLN A 312 -35.64 -41.87 -16.92
CA GLN A 312 -35.69 -43.04 -16.07
C GLN A 312 -36.80 -43.91 -16.68
N PRO A 313 -36.50 -45.14 -17.15
CA PRO A 313 -37.50 -45.95 -17.80
C PRO A 313 -38.68 -46.05 -16.82
N PRO A 314 -39.92 -45.76 -17.26
CA PRO A 314 -41.05 -45.64 -16.34
C PRO A 314 -41.09 -46.91 -15.51
N LEU A 315 -41.03 -46.74 -14.17
CA LEU A 315 -40.94 -47.83 -13.21
C LEU A 315 -41.91 -48.94 -13.63
N SER A 316 -41.38 -50.13 -13.91
CA SER A 316 -42.22 -51.21 -14.43
C SER A 316 -43.40 -51.43 -13.48
N ALA A 317 -44.57 -51.76 -14.01
CA ALA A 317 -45.78 -51.94 -13.20
C ALA A 317 -45.56 -52.97 -12.06
N GLU A 318 -44.62 -53.89 -12.23
CA GLU A 318 -44.19 -54.86 -11.24
C GLU A 318 -43.32 -54.24 -10.13
N ALA A 319 -42.37 -53.35 -10.46
CA ALA A 319 -41.61 -52.58 -9.47
C ALA A 319 -42.52 -51.65 -8.65
N ALA A 320 -43.48 -50.99 -9.30
CA ALA A 320 -44.50 -50.19 -8.63
C ALA A 320 -45.38 -51.04 -7.69
N ARG A 321 -45.81 -52.24 -8.12
CA ARG A 321 -46.56 -53.19 -7.27
C ARG A 321 -45.74 -53.67 -6.06
N LYS A 322 -44.44 -53.97 -6.23
CA LYS A 322 -43.54 -54.32 -5.11
C LYS A 322 -43.37 -53.16 -4.12
N ALA A 323 -43.22 -51.92 -4.60
CA ALA A 323 -43.13 -50.74 -3.72
C ALA A 323 -44.43 -50.48 -2.93
N MET A 324 -45.59 -50.70 -3.54
CA MET A 324 -46.89 -50.62 -2.84
C MET A 324 -47.09 -51.77 -1.84
N ALA A 325 -46.68 -52.99 -2.19
CA ALA A 325 -46.70 -54.13 -1.26
C ALA A 325 -45.74 -53.94 -0.05
N ALA A 326 -44.67 -53.16 -0.24
CA ALA A 326 -43.77 -52.71 0.83
C ALA A 326 -44.28 -51.48 1.62
N GLY A 327 -45.51 -51.00 1.35
CA GLY A 327 -46.18 -49.98 2.16
C GLY A 327 -45.87 -48.51 1.80
N VAL A 328 -45.21 -48.24 0.67
CA VAL A 328 -44.86 -46.86 0.26
C VAL A 328 -46.09 -46.15 -0.32
N LYS A 329 -46.53 -45.04 0.31
CA LYS A 329 -47.70 -44.27 -0.13
C LYS A 329 -47.36 -43.39 -1.36
N PRO A 330 -48.26 -43.28 -2.37
CA PRO A 330 -47.93 -42.73 -3.70
C PRO A 330 -47.82 -41.18 -3.78
N ALA A 331 -47.74 -40.47 -2.66
CA ALA A 331 -47.70 -39.00 -2.63
C ALA A 331 -46.27 -38.40 -2.69
N ALA A 332 -45.23 -39.23 -2.80
CA ALA A 332 -43.82 -38.79 -2.80
C ALA A 332 -43.18 -38.75 -4.20
N LEU A 333 -43.96 -39.01 -5.25
CA LEU A 333 -43.57 -38.95 -6.65
C LEU A 333 -44.48 -37.95 -7.36
N ILE A 334 -43.90 -37.07 -8.19
CA ILE A 334 -44.53 -35.92 -8.88
C ILE A 334 -44.79 -34.70 -7.96
N THR A 335 -43.86 -33.75 -7.94
CA THR A 335 -44.05 -32.34 -8.37
C THR A 335 -42.87 -31.45 -7.93
N ARG A 336 -42.04 -30.98 -8.89
CA ARG A 336 -41.25 -29.75 -8.76
C ARG A 336 -40.89 -29.19 -10.16
N ILE A 337 -41.67 -28.27 -10.71
CA ILE A 337 -41.14 -27.21 -11.59
C ILE A 337 -42.00 -25.92 -11.46
N SER A 338 -41.31 -24.77 -11.29
CA SER A 338 -41.71 -23.36 -11.54
C SER A 338 -42.90 -22.70 -10.80
N SER A 339 -42.64 -21.64 -10.02
CA SER A 339 -42.63 -20.24 -10.55
C SER A 339 -42.56 -19.13 -9.47
N ALA A 340 -41.51 -18.29 -9.57
CA ALA A 340 -41.44 -16.86 -9.20
C ALA A 340 -41.94 -16.39 -7.77
N PRO A 341 -42.05 -15.08 -7.42
CA PRO A 341 -41.46 -14.57 -6.17
C PRO A 341 -42.47 -14.16 -5.06
N ARG A 342 -42.00 -14.16 -3.80
CA ARG A 342 -42.75 -13.71 -2.63
C ARG A 342 -42.87 -12.18 -2.53
N PRO A 343 -44.06 -11.66 -2.17
CA PRO A 343 -44.22 -10.57 -1.22
C PRO A 343 -44.45 -11.10 0.21
N SER A 344 -44.18 -10.26 1.22
CA SER A 344 -44.15 -10.63 2.65
C SER A 344 -45.54 -10.80 3.29
N PRO A 345 -45.69 -11.67 4.32
CA PRO A 345 -46.94 -11.80 5.07
C PRO A 345 -47.07 -10.74 6.17
N THR A 346 -48.22 -10.06 6.20
CA THR A 346 -48.64 -9.22 7.34
C THR A 346 -49.34 -10.10 8.39
N LEU A 347 -48.94 -9.97 9.65
CA LEU A 347 -49.59 -10.65 10.78
C LEU A 347 -50.99 -10.07 11.01
N THR A 348 -52.02 -10.92 10.96
CA THR A 348 -53.36 -10.59 11.46
C THR A 348 -53.78 -11.63 12.48
N VAL A 349 -54.00 -11.19 13.73
CA VAL A 349 -54.44 -12.02 14.84
C VAL A 349 -55.96 -11.94 14.96
N LYS A 350 -56.65 -13.07 15.17
CA LYS A 350 -57.93 -13.10 15.88
C LYS A 350 -58.01 -14.30 16.84
N PRO A 351 -58.76 -14.18 17.96
CA PRO A 351 -58.56 -15.04 19.13
C PRO A 351 -59.66 -16.08 19.33
N VAL A 352 -59.36 -17.09 20.14
CA VAL A 352 -60.34 -17.90 20.88
C VAL A 352 -59.89 -17.94 22.33
N GLY A 353 -60.78 -17.59 23.26
CA GLY A 353 -60.51 -17.63 24.70
C GLY A 353 -61.21 -18.79 25.39
N THR A 354 -60.85 -19.05 26.64
CA THR A 354 -61.70 -19.80 27.59
C THR A 354 -61.46 -19.29 29.01
N SER A 355 -62.53 -19.28 29.82
CA SER A 355 -62.60 -18.73 31.18
C SER A 355 -62.22 -19.78 32.27
N VAL A 356 -62.29 -19.35 33.54
CA VAL A 356 -62.18 -20.09 34.83
C VAL A 356 -60.70 -20.32 35.28
N ALA A 357 -60.21 -19.90 36.47
CA ALA A 357 -60.82 -19.21 37.64
C ALA A 357 -59.83 -18.30 38.44
N LYS A 358 -60.24 -17.86 39.64
CA LYS A 358 -59.53 -17.19 40.75
C LYS A 358 -60.22 -17.67 42.08
N PRO A 359 -59.78 -17.41 43.35
CA PRO A 359 -58.66 -16.55 43.78
C PRO A 359 -57.82 -16.90 45.07
N THR A 360 -56.63 -16.27 45.17
CA THR A 360 -56.01 -15.68 46.41
C THR A 360 -55.51 -16.59 47.57
N PRO A 361 -54.76 -16.08 48.59
CA PRO A 361 -53.53 -15.26 48.50
C PRO A 361 -52.44 -15.60 49.56
N SER A 362 -51.17 -15.20 49.36
CA SER A 362 -50.30 -14.80 50.48
C SER A 362 -49.12 -13.89 50.06
N ARG A 363 -48.71 -13.03 51.00
CA ARG A 363 -47.84 -11.83 50.89
C ARG A 363 -46.49 -12.12 51.65
N PRO A 364 -45.55 -11.18 51.87
CA PRO A 364 -44.44 -10.81 50.96
C PRO A 364 -43.03 -10.74 51.62
N ALA A 365 -42.02 -10.30 50.83
CA ALA A 365 -40.83 -9.54 51.27
C ALA A 365 -39.80 -10.28 52.17
N ALA A 366 -38.60 -9.77 52.52
CA ALA A 366 -37.92 -8.50 52.23
C ALA A 366 -36.37 -8.62 52.37
N SER A 367 -35.61 -7.72 51.72
CA SER A 367 -34.31 -7.17 52.20
C SER A 367 -33.08 -8.12 52.34
N ALA A 368 -31.83 -7.69 52.59
CA ALA A 368 -31.00 -6.54 52.13
C ALA A 368 -29.57 -6.70 52.71
N LYS A 369 -28.60 -5.86 52.26
CA LYS A 369 -27.24 -5.61 52.86
C LYS A 369 -26.23 -6.78 52.74
N SER A 370 -25.03 -6.66 52.17
CA SER A 370 -23.89 -5.71 52.30
C SER A 370 -22.96 -5.94 53.52
N VAL A 371 -21.70 -6.37 53.30
CA VAL A 371 -20.52 -6.15 54.18
C VAL A 371 -19.21 -6.15 53.33
N LYS A 372 -18.17 -5.41 53.77
CA LYS A 372 -16.82 -5.27 53.17
C LYS A 372 -15.75 -6.17 53.84
N ALA A 373 -14.69 -6.52 53.10
CA ALA A 373 -13.28 -6.64 53.55
C ALA A 373 -12.39 -6.58 52.28
N VAL A 374 -11.29 -5.82 52.09
CA VAL A 374 -10.22 -5.18 52.90
C VAL A 374 -8.96 -6.04 53.12
N HIS A 375 -7.94 -5.73 52.28
CA HIS A 375 -6.47 -5.82 52.46
C HIS A 375 -5.75 -7.15 52.80
N ARG A 376 -4.70 -7.43 52.01
CA ARG A 376 -3.29 -7.31 52.47
C ARG A 376 -2.34 -6.91 51.33
N LYS A 377 -1.29 -6.15 51.65
CA LYS A 377 -0.19 -5.75 50.74
C LYS A 377 0.99 -6.72 50.88
N ALA A 378 1.78 -6.87 49.82
CA ALA A 378 3.20 -7.23 49.90
C ALA A 378 4.00 -6.28 48.99
N ARG A 379 5.22 -5.92 49.40
CA ARG A 379 6.04 -4.82 48.83
C ARG A 379 7.50 -5.22 48.90
N VAL A 380 8.21 -5.32 47.76
CA VAL A 380 9.69 -5.38 47.73
C VAL A 380 10.26 -4.62 46.53
N HIS A 381 11.16 -3.70 46.83
CA HIS A 381 12.11 -2.93 45.99
C HIS A 381 13.22 -2.44 46.96
N PRO A 382 14.38 -1.92 46.51
CA PRO A 382 15.32 -2.45 45.51
C PRO A 382 16.82 -2.27 45.96
N ALA A 383 17.80 -2.66 45.12
CA ALA A 383 19.19 -2.14 45.13
C ALA A 383 19.78 -2.26 43.70
N ARG A 384 20.38 -1.25 43.04
CA ARG A 384 21.63 -0.46 43.28
C ARG A 384 22.90 -1.34 43.29
N ALA A 385 24.03 -0.99 42.65
CA ALA A 385 24.40 0.14 41.77
C ALA A 385 25.76 -0.09 41.04
N TRP A 386 26.06 0.70 39.97
CA TRP A 386 27.41 1.01 39.39
C TRP A 386 28.29 -0.22 38.94
N SER A 387 29.27 -0.15 38.01
CA SER A 387 30.01 0.98 37.40
C SER A 387 30.68 0.71 36.04
N LYS A 388 30.91 1.80 35.30
CA LYS A 388 31.97 2.10 34.30
C LYS A 388 33.01 1.01 33.97
N ALA A 389 33.24 0.76 32.67
CA ALA A 389 34.58 0.51 32.10
C ALA A 389 34.65 0.92 30.61
N ARG A 390 35.87 1.13 30.09
CA ARG A 390 36.18 1.77 28.80
C ARG A 390 37.27 0.95 28.09
N ALA A 391 37.04 0.46 26.88
CA ALA A 391 38.10 -0.15 26.07
C ALA A 391 37.87 -0.03 24.55
N ARG A 392 38.93 0.31 23.83
CA ARG A 392 39.06 0.19 22.36
C ARG A 392 39.53 -1.22 22.01
N ALA A 393 39.15 -1.75 20.85
CA ALA A 393 40.04 -2.58 20.02
C ALA A 393 39.60 -2.57 18.54
N LYS A 394 40.57 -2.64 17.62
CA LYS A 394 40.38 -2.70 16.16
C LYS A 394 40.26 -4.16 15.67
N PRO A 395 39.78 -4.41 14.44
CA PRO A 395 39.57 -5.77 13.93
C PRO A 395 40.90 -6.50 13.65
N ARG A 396 40.89 -7.83 13.80
CA ARG A 396 42.00 -8.71 13.38
C ARG A 396 41.77 -9.22 11.96
N THR A 397 42.80 -9.03 11.14
CA THR A 397 43.01 -9.72 9.86
C THR A 397 43.30 -11.20 10.07
N ALA A 398 42.79 -12.06 9.19
CA ALA A 398 43.34 -13.38 8.89
C ALA A 398 43.18 -13.65 7.39
N SER A 399 44.09 -14.44 6.82
CA SER A 399 44.35 -14.54 5.37
C SER A 399 44.27 -15.99 4.88
N ALA A 400 44.25 -16.15 3.55
CA ALA A 400 44.51 -17.36 2.77
C ALA A 400 43.46 -18.50 2.84
N ALA A 401 43.24 -19.31 1.79
CA ALA A 401 43.52 -19.17 0.36
C ALA A 401 42.84 -20.33 -0.41
N LYS A 402 42.46 -20.13 -1.69
CA LYS A 402 43.01 -20.90 -2.84
C LYS A 402 42.26 -20.68 -4.18
N ASN A 403 43.10 -20.72 -5.23
CA ASN A 403 42.89 -21.23 -6.59
C ASN A 403 42.07 -20.44 -7.63
N SER A 404 42.77 -20.25 -8.78
CA SER A 404 42.31 -20.26 -10.19
C SER A 404 41.08 -19.44 -10.60
N GLY A 405 41.10 -18.62 -11.66
CA GLY A 405 42.13 -18.43 -12.69
C GLY A 405 41.50 -18.39 -14.09
N VAL A 406 41.92 -17.43 -14.92
CA VAL A 406 41.70 -17.36 -16.38
C VAL A 406 40.24 -17.12 -16.85
N THR A 407 39.89 -15.86 -17.15
CA THR A 407 39.62 -15.42 -18.55
C THR A 407 39.39 -13.91 -18.68
N THR A 408 40.23 -13.31 -19.53
CA THR A 408 40.11 -12.05 -20.29
C THR A 408 38.76 -11.32 -20.40
N LYS A 409 38.79 -10.00 -20.13
CA LYS A 409 37.77 -9.02 -20.57
C LYS A 409 38.47 -7.75 -21.08
N PRO A 410 38.31 -7.34 -22.36
CA PRO A 410 38.77 -6.04 -22.85
C PRO A 410 37.70 -4.95 -22.71
N ALA A 411 38.16 -3.71 -22.54
CA ALA A 411 37.34 -2.49 -22.39
C ALA A 411 36.97 -1.87 -23.77
N PRO A 412 36.04 -0.89 -23.85
CA PRO A 412 35.34 -0.55 -25.08
C PRO A 412 36.11 0.39 -26.02
N LYS A 413 35.76 0.36 -27.31
CA LYS A 413 36.15 1.37 -28.30
C LYS A 413 34.94 2.25 -28.69
N SER A 414 35.15 3.56 -28.65
CA SER A 414 34.25 4.58 -29.19
C SER A 414 34.49 4.79 -30.68
N VAL A 415 33.43 4.86 -31.49
CA VAL A 415 33.49 5.42 -32.86
C VAL A 415 32.20 6.20 -33.19
N ALA A 416 32.43 7.45 -33.59
CA ALA A 416 31.65 8.37 -34.43
C ALA A 416 30.10 8.36 -34.43
N ALA A 417 29.55 9.57 -34.34
CA ALA A 417 28.16 9.90 -34.65
C ALA A 417 27.90 10.01 -36.16
N VAL A 418 26.69 9.65 -36.59
CA VAL A 418 26.11 9.99 -37.89
C VAL A 418 24.77 10.69 -37.65
N LYS A 419 24.54 11.83 -38.30
CA LYS A 419 23.30 12.61 -38.21
C LYS A 419 22.19 12.02 -39.10
N PRO A 420 20.90 12.19 -38.75
CA PRO A 420 19.79 11.59 -39.49
C PRO A 420 19.44 12.38 -40.76
N SER A 421 18.97 11.66 -41.78
CA SER A 421 18.31 12.21 -42.97
C SER A 421 16.83 12.48 -42.69
N ALA A 422 16.31 13.59 -43.22
CA ALA A 422 14.91 13.98 -43.06
C ALA A 422 14.24 14.25 -44.42
N LYS A 423 13.10 13.58 -44.61
CA LYS A 423 11.96 13.76 -45.55
C LYS A 423 12.01 14.91 -46.58
N PRO A 424 11.57 14.65 -47.82
CA PRO A 424 10.83 15.60 -48.66
C PRO A 424 9.30 15.40 -48.60
N SER A 425 8.58 16.53 -48.73
CA SER A 425 7.19 16.84 -49.13
C SER A 425 6.10 15.76 -49.27
N PRO A 426 4.83 16.19 -49.09
CA PRO A 426 3.92 16.24 -50.23
C PRO A 426 3.43 17.66 -50.54
N ALA A 427 3.38 18.01 -51.83
CA ALA A 427 2.88 19.29 -52.32
C ALA A 427 1.43 19.17 -52.84
N ILE A 428 0.67 20.26 -52.71
CA ILE A 428 -0.71 20.39 -53.17
C ILE A 428 -0.75 20.64 -54.68
N ALA A 429 -1.67 20.00 -55.40
CA ALA A 429 -2.05 20.40 -56.76
C ALA A 429 -3.58 20.42 -56.90
N LYS A 430 -4.10 21.51 -57.51
CA LYS A 430 -5.50 21.64 -57.93
C LYS A 430 -5.72 20.93 -59.27
N GLY A 431 -6.95 20.48 -59.52
CA GLY A 431 -7.43 20.05 -60.83
C GLY A 431 -8.95 19.95 -60.85
N GLU A 432 -9.61 20.99 -61.37
CA GLU A 432 -11.04 20.97 -61.73
C GLU A 432 -11.21 20.71 -63.24
N THR A 433 -12.46 20.47 -63.66
CA THR A 433 -12.95 20.35 -65.06
C THR A 433 -12.44 19.17 -65.89
N GLN A 434 -13.28 18.13 -66.02
CA GLN A 434 -14.39 18.14 -67.00
C GLN A 434 -15.61 17.41 -66.43
#